data_AF-A0A9P4GVG5-F1
#
_entry.id   AF-A0A9P4GVG5-F1
#
_cell.length_a   1.000
_cell.length_b   1.000
_cell.length_c   1.000
_cell.angle_alpha   90.00
_cell.angle_beta   90.00
_cell.angle_gamma   90.00
#
_symmetry.space_group_name_H-M   'P 1'
#
loop_
_entity.id
_entity.type
_entity.pdbx_description
1 polymer ?
#
loop_
_entity_poly.entity_id
_entity_poly.type
_entity_poly.pdbx_seq_one_letter_code
_entity_poly.pdbx_strand_id
1 'polypeptide(L)'
;MKPASRISGALLRRAIYTPLRAHSPANGIIPRALAVSNASAIRAYRPSMPLRSIMPDSENPPPKESESIDEPTVPTDIPTSEFHERADHYLNELVQRLEEAQEKEPNIEVDYSAGVLEVTAKEHTFVLNKQPPNKQIWLSSPISGPKRFDWVVSQEGMEFKEGGGQGDWIYLRDGSSLTEILRKELGVDVSVDDQVPR
;
A
#
# COMPACT_ATOMS: atom_id res chain seq x y z
N MET A 1 30.39 -23.96 -46.12
CA MET A 1 29.46 -24.96 -46.68
C MET A 1 28.20 -24.96 -45.80
N LYS A 2 27.03 -24.66 -46.38
CA LYS A 2 25.70 -24.81 -45.75
C LYS A 2 25.19 -26.25 -45.95
N PRO A 3 24.18 -26.71 -45.20
CA PRO A 3 22.77 -26.68 -45.68
C PRO A 3 21.80 -26.22 -44.56
N ALA A 4 20.71 -25.45 -44.72
CA ALA A 4 19.58 -25.37 -45.66
C ALA A 4 18.42 -26.38 -45.38
N SER A 5 17.20 -25.82 -45.24
CA SER A 5 15.85 -26.40 -45.46
C SER A 5 15.11 -27.00 -44.23
N ARG A 6 13.78 -26.90 -44.03
CA ARG A 6 12.62 -26.31 -44.75
C ARG A 6 11.31 -26.57 -43.95
N ILE A 7 10.25 -25.74 -44.22
CA ILE A 7 8.79 -26.06 -44.34
C ILE A 7 8.05 -26.43 -43.03
N SER A 8 6.74 -26.20 -42.78
CA SER A 8 5.60 -25.35 -43.21
C SER A 8 4.36 -25.89 -42.45
N GLY A 9 3.28 -25.11 -42.35
CA GLY A 9 1.90 -25.63 -42.11
C GLY A 9 1.14 -24.85 -41.03
N ALA A 10 0.17 -23.95 -41.27
CA ALA A 10 -1.09 -24.01 -42.02
C ALA A 10 -2.32 -24.49 -41.20
N LEU A 11 -3.19 -23.52 -40.92
CA LEU A 11 -4.67 -23.53 -41.05
C LEU A 11 -5.61 -23.96 -39.89
N LEU A 12 -6.55 -23.02 -39.66
CA LEU A 12 -8.02 -23.16 -39.47
C LEU A 12 -8.56 -23.86 -38.22
N ARG A 13 -9.46 -23.16 -37.50
CA ARG A 13 -10.91 -23.45 -37.57
C ARG A 13 -11.78 -22.37 -36.92
N ARG A 14 -12.93 -22.23 -37.58
CA ARG A 14 -14.08 -21.34 -37.39
C ARG A 14 -15.14 -22.09 -36.57
N ALA A 15 -15.88 -21.41 -35.70
CA ALA A 15 -17.21 -21.85 -35.25
C ALA A 15 -18.07 -20.61 -34.87
N ILE A 16 -18.93 -20.07 -35.74
CA ILE A 16 -20.40 -20.30 -35.91
C ILE A 16 -21.27 -20.31 -34.65
N TYR A 17 -21.88 -19.14 -34.39
CA TYR A 17 -23.28 -18.79 -34.04
C TYR A 17 -24.27 -19.73 -33.31
N THR A 18 -25.10 -19.04 -32.50
CA THR A 18 -26.55 -19.18 -32.16
C THR A 18 -26.93 -19.76 -30.78
N PRO A 19 -28.13 -19.49 -30.21
CA PRO A 19 -29.10 -18.41 -30.47
C PRO A 19 -29.60 -17.65 -29.21
N LEU A 20 -30.29 -16.54 -29.51
CA LEU A 20 -31.18 -15.72 -28.67
C LEU A 20 -32.17 -16.55 -27.81
N ARG A 21 -32.31 -16.17 -26.53
CA ARG A 21 -33.43 -16.60 -25.67
C ARG A 21 -34.51 -15.52 -25.66
N ALA A 22 -35.69 -15.92 -26.11
CA ALA A 22 -36.90 -15.10 -26.19
C ALA A 22 -37.59 -14.91 -24.82
N HIS A 23 -38.12 -13.70 -24.67
CA HIS A 23 -39.32 -13.21 -23.98
C HIS A 23 -40.05 -14.09 -22.96
N SER A 24 -40.37 -13.48 -21.81
CA SER A 24 -41.54 -13.78 -20.98
C SER A 24 -42.24 -12.48 -20.59
N PRO A 25 -43.52 -12.28 -20.94
CA PRO A 25 -44.35 -11.20 -20.40
C PRO A 25 -45.28 -11.75 -19.32
N ALA A 26 -45.39 -11.07 -18.19
CA ALA A 26 -46.54 -11.23 -17.30
C ALA A 26 -46.74 -9.98 -16.44
N ASN A 27 -47.76 -9.21 -16.81
CA ASN A 27 -48.39 -8.18 -16.01
C ASN A 27 -48.85 -8.75 -14.67
N GLY A 28 -48.49 -8.06 -13.57
CA GLY A 28 -49.04 -8.30 -12.24
C GLY A 28 -49.47 -6.97 -11.62
N ILE A 29 -50.78 -6.76 -11.56
CA ILE A 29 -51.46 -5.59 -10.99
C ILE A 29 -51.31 -5.65 -9.46
N ILE A 30 -50.73 -4.61 -8.85
CA ILE A 30 -50.69 -4.45 -7.39
C ILE A 30 -51.83 -3.52 -6.96
N PRO A 31 -52.81 -3.98 -6.15
CA PRO A 31 -53.81 -3.09 -5.59
C PRO A 31 -53.21 -2.27 -4.42
N ARG A 32 -53.50 -0.97 -4.48
CA ARG A 32 -53.16 0.09 -3.51
C ARG A 32 -53.87 -0.16 -2.18
N ALA A 33 -53.11 -0.29 -1.09
CA ALA A 33 -53.64 -0.42 0.26
C ALA A 33 -54.31 0.87 0.74
N LEU A 34 -55.47 0.74 1.40
CA LEU A 34 -56.17 1.82 2.10
C LEU A 34 -55.63 1.91 3.53
N ALA A 35 -55.24 3.12 3.92
CA ALA A 35 -54.88 3.47 5.29
C ALA A 35 -56.13 3.48 6.19
N VAL A 36 -56.06 2.78 7.32
CA VAL A 36 -57.00 2.96 8.44
C VAL A 36 -56.22 3.21 9.72
N SER A 37 -56.80 4.13 10.48
CA SER A 37 -56.31 4.93 11.60
C SER A 37 -56.22 4.20 12.94
N ASN A 38 -55.25 4.69 13.74
CA ASN A 38 -55.24 4.93 15.18
C ASN A 38 -55.76 3.85 16.14
N ALA A 39 -54.84 3.31 16.95
CA ALA A 39 -55.10 3.01 18.36
C ALA A 39 -53.80 3.14 19.17
N SER A 40 -53.74 4.15 20.03
CA SER A 40 -52.66 4.37 21.00
C SER A 40 -52.79 3.37 22.14
N ALA A 41 -51.90 2.38 22.23
CA ALA A 41 -51.80 1.50 23.39
C ALA A 41 -50.68 2.00 24.31
N ILE A 42 -51.08 2.58 25.45
CA ILE A 42 -50.21 3.02 26.54
C ILE A 42 -49.55 1.77 27.15
N ARG A 43 -48.23 1.64 27.00
CA ARG A 43 -47.44 0.58 27.66
C ARG A 43 -47.15 1.01 29.10
N ALA A 44 -47.75 0.31 30.06
CA ALA A 44 -47.54 0.53 31.48
C ALA A 44 -46.13 0.07 31.92
N TYR A 45 -45.38 0.95 32.57
CA TYR A 45 -44.12 0.65 33.24
C TYR A 45 -44.41 -0.04 34.58
N ARG A 46 -43.79 -1.21 34.80
CA ARG A 46 -43.74 -1.85 36.13
C ARG A 46 -42.30 -1.70 36.67
N PRO A 47 -42.08 -0.99 37.79
CA PRO A 47 -40.81 -1.06 38.51
C PRO A 47 -40.86 -2.21 39.52
N SER A 48 -39.89 -3.12 39.45
CA SER A 48 -39.61 -4.06 40.54
C SER A 48 -38.12 -3.97 40.87
N MET A 49 -37.80 -3.32 41.99
CA MET A 49 -36.54 -3.49 42.72
C MET A 49 -36.70 -4.74 43.61
N PRO A 50 -35.62 -5.51 43.86
CA PRO A 50 -34.84 -5.17 45.05
C PRO A 50 -33.32 -5.44 44.98
N LEU A 51 -32.67 -4.79 45.95
CA LEU A 51 -31.46 -5.17 46.66
C LEU A 51 -30.09 -4.78 46.07
N ARG A 52 -29.69 -3.58 46.48
CA ARG A 52 -28.34 -3.12 46.80
C ARG A 52 -27.46 -4.28 47.32
N SER A 53 -26.52 -4.76 46.51
CA SER A 53 -25.22 -5.21 47.03
C SER A 53 -24.20 -4.13 46.71
N ILE A 54 -23.63 -3.58 47.77
CA ILE A 54 -22.55 -2.61 47.75
C ILE A 54 -21.29 -3.47 47.62
N MET A 55 -20.66 -3.49 46.44
CA MET A 55 -19.27 -3.93 46.32
C MET A 55 -18.42 -2.67 46.12
N PRO A 56 -17.72 -2.18 47.15
CA PRO A 56 -16.74 -1.12 47.03
C PRO A 56 -15.38 -1.78 46.82
N ASP A 57 -15.12 -2.22 45.60
CA ASP A 57 -13.78 -2.40 45.01
C ASP A 57 -13.96 -2.97 43.60
N SER A 58 -13.98 -2.11 42.60
CA SER A 58 -13.61 -2.50 41.24
C SER A 58 -12.56 -1.51 40.81
N GLU A 59 -11.35 -1.80 41.30
CA GLU A 59 -10.10 -1.22 40.84
C GLU A 59 -10.09 -1.18 39.32
N ASN A 60 -9.89 0.03 38.80
CA ASN A 60 -9.19 0.34 37.56
C ASN A 60 -9.52 -0.57 36.36
N PRO A 61 -10.44 -0.18 35.44
CA PRO A 61 -10.53 -0.91 34.18
C PRO A 61 -9.12 -0.93 33.55
N PRO A 62 -8.59 -2.10 33.16
CA PRO A 62 -7.27 -2.17 32.56
C PRO A 62 -7.23 -1.19 31.37
N PRO A 63 -6.11 -0.46 31.18
CA PRO A 63 -5.96 0.44 30.05
C PRO A 63 -6.32 -0.34 28.78
N LYS A 64 -7.14 0.27 27.91
CA LYS A 64 -7.42 -0.27 26.57
C LYS A 64 -6.10 -0.77 26.00
N GLU A 65 -6.00 -2.09 25.85
CA GLU A 65 -4.87 -2.73 25.21
C GLU A 65 -4.65 -2.02 23.88
N SER A 66 -3.43 -1.54 23.71
CA SER A 66 -2.91 -0.87 22.53
C SER A 66 -3.52 -1.46 21.27
N GLU A 67 -4.17 -0.60 20.48
CA GLU A 67 -4.50 -0.89 19.10
C GLU A 67 -3.28 -1.55 18.47
N SER A 68 -3.47 -2.78 17.97
CA SER A 68 -2.46 -3.46 17.18
C SER A 68 -2.06 -2.47 16.09
N ILE A 69 -0.80 -2.05 16.10
CA ILE A 69 -0.17 -1.30 15.02
C ILE A 69 -0.60 -2.02 13.75
N ASP A 70 -1.43 -1.37 12.94
CA ASP A 70 -1.78 -1.83 11.60
C ASP A 70 -0.47 -1.85 10.82
N GLU A 71 0.27 -2.95 10.93
CA GLU A 71 1.41 -3.20 10.06
C GLU A 71 0.85 -3.16 8.64
N PRO A 72 1.43 -2.37 7.72
CA PRO A 72 0.95 -2.29 6.36
C PRO A 72 1.09 -3.67 5.72
N THR A 73 0.01 -4.45 5.76
CA THR A 73 0.05 -5.88 5.47
C THR A 73 -0.03 -6.13 3.96
N VAL A 74 -0.31 -5.11 3.15
CA VAL A 74 -0.54 -5.26 1.71
C VAL A 74 0.21 -4.17 0.92
N PRO A 75 1.14 -4.55 0.02
CA PRO A 75 1.70 -3.63 -0.96
C PRO A 75 0.60 -3.05 -1.86
N THR A 76 0.68 -1.76 -2.16
CA THR A 76 -0.28 -1.13 -3.07
C THR A 76 -0.02 -1.59 -4.49
N ASP A 77 -1.04 -2.12 -5.17
CA ASP A 77 -0.90 -2.51 -6.59
C ASP A 77 -0.93 -1.27 -7.49
N ILE A 78 0.26 -0.74 -7.78
CA ILE A 78 0.47 0.40 -8.67
C ILE A 78 0.89 -0.08 -10.06
N PRO A 79 0.48 0.58 -11.16
CA PRO A 79 0.97 0.25 -12.49
C PRO A 79 2.50 0.42 -12.57
N THR A 80 3.16 -0.37 -13.42
CA THR A 80 4.62 -0.37 -13.52
C THR A 80 5.18 1.01 -13.89
N SER A 81 4.48 1.80 -14.71
CA SER A 81 4.89 3.19 -15.04
C SER A 81 4.97 4.07 -13.80
N GLU A 82 3.96 4.03 -12.95
CA GLU A 82 3.88 4.82 -11.71
C GLU A 82 4.94 4.37 -10.70
N PHE A 83 5.21 3.06 -10.61
CA PHE A 83 6.35 2.56 -9.85
C PHE A 83 7.67 3.15 -10.34
N HIS A 84 7.90 3.18 -11.66
CA HIS A 84 9.13 3.74 -12.23
C HIS A 84 9.27 5.21 -11.89
N GLU A 85 8.24 6.01 -12.15
CA GLU A 85 8.23 7.44 -11.87
C GLU A 85 8.50 7.75 -10.40
N ARG A 86 7.83 7.05 -9.48
CA ARG A 86 8.03 7.23 -8.03
C ARG A 86 9.40 6.76 -7.56
N ALA A 87 9.85 5.59 -8.00
CA ALA A 87 11.16 5.06 -7.61
C ALA A 87 12.30 5.93 -8.16
N ASP A 88 12.17 6.40 -9.39
CA ASP A 88 13.15 7.31 -9.98
C ASP A 88 13.13 8.67 -9.29
N HIS A 89 11.96 9.22 -8.98
CA HIS A 89 11.86 10.47 -8.22
C HIS A 89 12.55 10.33 -6.85
N TYR A 90 12.21 9.29 -6.09
CA TYR A 90 12.78 9.04 -4.77
C TYR A 90 14.30 8.85 -4.81
N LEU A 91 14.81 8.05 -5.75
CA LEU A 91 16.25 7.81 -5.88
C LEU A 91 17.00 9.07 -6.32
N ASN A 92 16.45 9.88 -7.22
CA ASN A 92 17.07 11.14 -7.64
C ASN A 92 17.11 12.16 -6.48
N GLU A 93 16.03 12.27 -5.70
CA GLU A 93 16.03 13.13 -4.51
C GLU A 93 17.06 12.65 -3.48
N LEU A 94 17.14 11.34 -3.26
CA LEU A 94 18.14 10.74 -2.38
C LEU A 94 19.56 11.04 -2.85
N VAL A 95 19.84 10.91 -4.16
CA VAL A 95 21.14 11.27 -4.74
C VAL A 95 21.47 12.73 -4.45
N GLN A 96 20.55 13.65 -4.73
CA GLN A 96 20.76 15.07 -4.46
C GLN A 96 21.09 15.33 -2.97
N ARG A 97 20.35 14.72 -2.05
CA ARG A 97 20.59 14.87 -0.60
C ARG A 97 21.92 14.26 -0.16
N LEU A 98 22.35 13.18 -0.81
CA LEU A 98 23.65 12.55 -0.57
C LEU A 98 24.81 13.40 -1.12
N GLU A 99 24.65 14.03 -2.29
CA GLU A 99 25.62 14.99 -2.84
C GLU A 99 25.78 16.21 -1.90
N GLU A 100 24.67 16.73 -1.36
CA GLU A 100 24.70 17.78 -0.33
C GLU A 100 25.38 17.31 0.98
N ALA A 101 25.25 16.04 1.33
CA ALA A 101 25.94 15.44 2.48
C ALA A 101 27.44 15.26 2.21
N GLN A 102 27.82 14.90 0.98
CA GLN A 102 29.21 14.78 0.53
C GLN A 102 29.95 16.11 0.61
N GLU A 103 29.28 17.25 0.34
CA GLU A 103 29.89 18.58 0.50
C GLU A 103 30.27 18.87 1.97
N LYS A 104 29.51 18.32 2.93
CA LYS A 104 29.76 18.49 4.37
C LYS A 104 30.79 17.49 4.90
N GLU A 105 30.69 16.23 4.48
CA GLU A 105 31.61 15.15 4.83
C GLU A 105 32.23 14.56 3.55
N PRO A 106 33.50 14.87 3.22
CA PRO A 106 34.14 14.40 1.98
C PRO A 106 34.43 12.89 1.97
N ASN A 107 34.05 12.17 3.03
CA ASN A 107 34.21 10.72 3.16
C ASN A 107 32.99 9.93 2.64
N ILE A 108 32.01 10.63 2.04
CA ILE A 108 30.85 10.03 1.38
C ILE A 108 31.10 10.07 -0.13
N GLU A 109 30.99 8.93 -0.79
CA GLU A 109 31.03 8.80 -2.25
C GLU A 109 29.69 8.25 -2.72
N VAL A 110 29.14 8.84 -3.79
CA VAL A 110 27.82 8.53 -4.33
C VAL A 110 27.98 8.23 -5.82
N ASP A 111 27.56 7.05 -6.26
CA ASP A 111 27.51 6.65 -7.67
C ASP A 111 26.09 6.18 -8.00
N TYR A 112 25.45 6.83 -8.99
CA TYR A 112 24.12 6.43 -9.46
C TYR A 112 24.18 6.03 -10.93
N SER A 113 23.88 4.77 -11.21
CA SER A 113 23.95 4.21 -12.56
C SER A 113 22.87 3.16 -12.81
N ALA A 114 22.11 3.34 -13.89
CA ALA A 114 21.10 2.40 -14.38
C ALA A 114 20.07 1.92 -13.32
N GLY A 115 19.69 2.78 -12.38
CA GLY A 115 18.75 2.44 -11.30
C GLY A 115 19.39 1.72 -10.11
N VAL A 116 20.72 1.68 -10.06
CA VAL A 116 21.52 1.25 -8.91
C VAL A 116 22.21 2.47 -8.33
N LEU A 117 22.02 2.71 -7.05
CA LEU A 117 22.67 3.75 -6.27
C LEU A 117 23.65 3.06 -5.31
N GLU A 118 24.93 3.34 -5.48
CA GLU A 118 26.00 2.92 -4.59
C GLU A 118 26.45 4.11 -3.74
N VAL A 119 26.48 3.92 -2.43
CA VAL A 119 26.91 4.94 -1.47
C VAL A 119 28.00 4.35 -0.60
N THR A 120 29.20 4.90 -0.67
CA THR A 120 30.30 4.51 0.21
C THR A 120 30.46 5.59 1.27
N ALA A 121 30.19 5.23 2.53
CA ALA A 121 30.30 6.13 3.69
C ALA A 121 31.09 5.43 4.80
N LYS A 122 32.14 6.08 5.32
CA LYS A 122 32.89 5.63 6.52
C LYS A 122 33.28 4.14 6.48
N GLU A 123 33.84 3.68 5.35
CA GLU A 123 34.27 2.29 5.07
C GLU A 123 33.12 1.26 4.90
N HIS A 124 31.89 1.74 4.77
CA HIS A 124 30.70 0.93 4.52
C HIS A 124 30.08 1.28 3.17
N THR A 125 29.81 0.27 2.36
CA THR A 125 29.15 0.44 1.06
C THR A 125 27.70 -0.01 1.15
N PHE A 126 26.80 0.93 0.90
CA PHE A 126 25.37 0.72 0.81
C PHE A 126 24.98 0.66 -0.66
N VAL A 127 24.16 -0.32 -1.03
CA VAL A 127 23.70 -0.45 -2.42
C VAL A 127 22.18 -0.46 -2.44
N LEU A 128 21.57 0.51 -3.12
CA LEU A 128 20.15 0.55 -3.40
C LEU A 128 19.94 0.17 -4.87
N ASN A 129 19.07 -0.78 -5.14
CA ASN A 129 18.81 -1.27 -6.49
C ASN A 129 17.31 -1.28 -6.78
N LYS A 130 16.90 -0.55 -7.82
CA LYS A 130 15.54 -0.59 -8.34
C LYS A 130 15.28 -1.93 -9.03
N GLN A 131 14.24 -2.64 -8.61
CA GLN A 131 13.80 -3.92 -9.19
C GLN A 131 12.43 -3.77 -9.87
N PRO A 132 12.37 -3.29 -11.13
CA PRO A 132 11.13 -3.14 -11.89
C PRO A 132 10.24 -4.38 -11.96
N PRO A 133 10.76 -5.61 -12.16
CA PRO A 133 9.92 -6.79 -12.27
C PRO A 133 9.08 -7.05 -11.01
N ASN A 134 9.61 -6.68 -9.84
CA ASN A 134 8.97 -6.90 -8.55
C ASN A 134 8.31 -5.63 -8.01
N LYS A 135 8.46 -4.48 -8.67
CA LYS A 135 8.05 -3.15 -8.16
C LYS A 135 8.63 -2.86 -6.77
N GLN A 136 9.90 -3.21 -6.57
CA GLN A 136 10.59 -3.08 -5.29
C GLN A 136 11.86 -2.26 -5.40
N ILE A 137 12.32 -1.74 -4.26
CA ILE A 137 13.67 -1.23 -4.09
C ILE A 137 14.40 -2.17 -3.12
N TRP A 138 15.57 -2.66 -3.51
CA TRP A 138 16.39 -3.50 -2.65
C TRP A 138 17.51 -2.67 -2.05
N LEU A 139 17.72 -2.81 -0.74
CA LEU A 139 18.83 -2.21 -0.01
C LEU A 139 19.77 -3.32 0.44
N SER A 140 21.07 -3.16 0.18
CA SER A 140 22.13 -3.92 0.81
C SER A 140 22.88 -2.99 1.75
N SER A 141 22.59 -3.10 3.05
CA SER A 141 23.30 -2.37 4.09
C SER A 141 24.28 -3.31 4.80
N PRO A 142 25.53 -2.89 5.09
CA PRO A 142 26.44 -3.66 5.92
C PRO A 142 26.03 -3.69 7.40
N ILE A 143 25.11 -2.80 7.82
CA ILE A 143 24.62 -2.68 9.20
C ILE A 143 23.35 -3.50 9.38
N SER A 144 22.34 -3.26 8.53
CA SER A 144 21.01 -3.89 8.64
C SER A 144 20.79 -5.08 7.70
N GLY A 145 21.74 -5.37 6.82
CA GLY A 145 21.69 -6.47 5.88
C GLY A 145 20.83 -6.19 4.64
N PRO A 146 20.47 -7.24 3.88
CA PRO A 146 19.62 -7.10 2.71
C PRO A 146 18.15 -6.89 3.09
N LYS A 147 17.56 -5.80 2.61
CA LYS A 147 16.14 -5.46 2.79
C LYS A 147 15.47 -5.19 1.45
N ARG A 148 14.15 -5.36 1.41
CA ARG A 148 13.32 -5.14 0.22
C ARG A 148 12.18 -4.25 0.62
N PHE A 149 11.98 -3.17 -0.11
CA PHE A 149 10.93 -2.20 0.17
C PHE A 149 9.90 -2.25 -0.93
N ASP A 150 8.66 -2.25 -0.51
CA ASP A 150 7.49 -2.19 -1.36
C ASP A 150 6.83 -0.83 -1.18
N TRP A 151 6.18 -0.34 -2.23
CA TRP A 151 5.41 0.90 -2.15
C TRP A 151 4.10 0.65 -1.40
N VAL A 152 3.88 1.39 -0.32
CA VAL A 152 2.68 1.30 0.50
C VAL A 152 2.08 2.70 0.60
N VAL A 153 0.82 2.84 0.18
CA VAL A 153 0.05 4.06 0.39
C VAL A 153 -0.66 3.97 1.75
N SER A 154 -0.30 4.87 2.66
CA SER A 154 -1.00 5.05 3.93
C SER A 154 -2.35 5.69 3.66
N GLN A 155 -3.43 4.92 3.79
CA GLN A 155 -4.77 5.39 3.52
C GLN A 155 -5.37 5.97 4.80
N GLU A 156 -5.34 7.29 4.93
CA GLU A 156 -5.98 8.02 6.03
C GLU A 156 -7.51 8.04 5.86
N GLY A 157 -8.18 7.03 6.44
CA GLY A 157 -9.61 7.04 6.71
C GLY A 157 -10.53 6.64 5.54
N MET A 158 -11.64 5.98 5.88
CA MET A 158 -12.66 5.44 4.96
C MET A 158 -13.43 6.48 4.12
N GLU A 159 -13.01 7.74 4.06
CA GLU A 159 -13.78 8.82 3.42
C GLU A 159 -13.04 9.57 2.30
N PHE A 160 -11.79 9.25 1.96
CA PHE A 160 -11.05 10.02 0.96
C PHE A 160 -10.97 9.34 -0.42
N LYS A 161 -11.32 10.14 -1.43
CA LYS A 161 -11.25 9.86 -2.87
C LYS A 161 -9.94 9.14 -3.24
N GLU A 162 -10.04 8.13 -4.10
CA GLU A 162 -8.90 7.49 -4.77
C GLU A 162 -7.87 8.54 -5.21
N GLY A 163 -6.63 8.42 -4.72
CA GLY A 163 -5.49 9.22 -5.18
C GLY A 163 -4.96 10.29 -4.22
N GLY A 164 -5.34 10.29 -2.93
CA GLY A 164 -4.87 11.27 -1.94
C GLY A 164 -3.92 10.75 -0.84
N GLY A 165 -3.67 9.44 -0.76
CA GLY A 165 -2.84 8.90 0.32
C GLY A 165 -1.34 9.16 0.09
N GLN A 166 -0.63 9.50 1.17
CA GLN A 166 0.83 9.55 1.16
C GLN A 166 1.37 8.13 1.07
N GLY A 167 2.30 7.89 0.14
CA GLY A 167 2.97 6.61 0.04
C GLY A 167 4.41 6.66 0.50
N ASP A 168 4.85 5.55 1.08
CA ASP A 168 6.20 5.35 1.56
C ASP A 168 6.75 3.99 1.13
N TRP A 169 8.07 3.89 1.09
CA TRP A 169 8.79 2.64 0.85
C TRP A 169 8.95 1.88 2.17
N ILE A 170 8.14 0.84 2.36
CA ILE A 170 8.07 0.08 3.62
C ILE A 170 8.59 -1.35 3.42
N TYR A 171 9.36 -1.83 4.39
CA TYR A 171 9.73 -3.24 4.45
C TYR A 171 8.64 -4.04 5.20
N LEU A 172 7.89 -4.84 4.45
CA LEU A 172 6.72 -5.58 4.97
C LEU A 172 7.03 -6.61 6.07
N ARG A 173 8.29 -6.93 6.34
CA ARG A 173 8.66 -7.89 7.38
C ARG A 173 8.78 -7.27 8.78
N ASP A 174 9.30 -6.05 8.86
CA ASP A 174 9.57 -5.36 10.13
C ASP A 174 8.85 -4.01 10.23
N GLY A 175 8.10 -3.62 9.19
CA GLY A 175 7.40 -2.34 9.09
C GLY A 175 8.33 -1.12 8.95
N SER A 176 9.64 -1.32 8.79
CA SER A 176 10.60 -0.22 8.76
C SER A 176 10.55 0.52 7.43
N SER A 177 10.58 1.84 7.47
CA SER A 177 10.63 2.67 6.26
C SER A 177 12.06 2.81 5.73
N LEU A 178 12.19 2.89 4.40
CA LEU A 178 13.48 3.14 3.75
C LEU A 178 14.08 4.46 4.23
N THR A 179 13.26 5.51 4.32
CA THR A 179 13.66 6.84 4.78
C THR A 179 14.23 6.80 6.19
N GLU A 180 13.60 6.05 7.11
CA GLU A 180 14.09 5.93 8.49
C GLU A 180 15.45 5.21 8.55
N ILE A 181 15.64 4.15 7.77
CA ILE A 181 16.91 3.42 7.72
C ILE A 181 18.01 4.33 7.17
N LEU A 182 17.75 5.07 6.08
CA LEU A 182 18.70 6.02 5.51
C LEU A 182 19.02 7.17 6.47
N ARG A 183 18.01 7.68 7.19
CA ARG A 183 18.23 8.69 8.24
C ARG A 183 19.11 8.16 9.36
N LYS A 184 18.92 6.91 9.78
CA LYS A 184 19.68 6.30 10.88
C LYS A 184 21.11 5.91 10.50
N GLU A 185 21.30 5.38 9.28
CA GLU A 185 22.57 4.83 8.83
C GLU A 185 23.44 5.87 8.11
N LEU A 186 22.83 6.73 7.27
CA LEU A 186 23.53 7.74 6.47
C LEU A 186 23.32 9.17 7.00
N GLY A 187 22.38 9.40 7.92
CA GLY A 187 22.07 10.74 8.41
C GLY A 187 21.30 11.60 7.40
N VAL A 188 20.74 10.98 6.35
CA VAL A 188 20.07 11.68 5.26
C VAL A 188 18.56 11.59 5.41
N ASP A 189 17.90 12.74 5.39
CA ASP A 189 16.45 12.84 5.41
C ASP A 189 15.90 13.03 3.98
N VAL A 190 15.09 12.09 3.52
CA VAL A 190 14.32 12.19 2.28
C VAL A 190 12.86 12.28 2.65
N SER A 191 12.39 13.48 2.95
CA SER A 191 10.97 13.75 3.09
C SER A 191 10.31 13.58 1.72
N VAL A 192 9.49 12.54 1.54
CA VAL A 192 8.73 12.31 0.30
C VAL A 192 7.63 13.37 0.21
N ASP A 193 7.97 14.55 -0.32
CA ASP A 193 7.01 15.60 -0.65
C ASP A 193 6.48 15.30 -2.05
N ASP A 194 5.28 14.71 -2.12
CA ASP A 194 4.66 14.23 -3.36
C ASP A 194 4.21 15.42 -4.23
N GLN A 195 5.16 16.02 -4.95
CA GLN A 195 4.94 16.97 -6.05
C GLN A 195 4.93 16.24 -7.40
N VAL A 196 4.58 14.95 -7.44
CA VAL A 196 4.39 14.23 -8.71
C VAL A 196 2.95 14.48 -9.19
N PRO A 197 2.74 15.20 -10.30
CA PRO A 197 1.39 15.46 -10.79
C PRO A 197 0.73 14.16 -11.24
N ARG A 198 -0.50 13.96 -10.75
CA ARG A 198 -1.42 12.86 -11.07
C ARG A 198 -1.70 12.69 -12.57
#